data_AF-A0A2N0TSU4-F1
#
_entry.id   AF-A0A2N0TSU4-F1
#
_cell.length_a   1.000
_cell.length_b   1.000
_cell.length_c   1.000
_cell.angle_alpha   90.00
_cell.angle_beta   90.00
_cell.angle_gamma   90.00
#
_symmetry.space_group_name_H-M   'P 1'
#
loop_
_entity.id
_entity.type
_entity.pdbx_description
1 polymer ?
#
loop_
_entity_poly.entity_id
_entity_poly.type
_entity_poly.pdbx_seq_one_letter_code
_entity_poly.pdbx_strand_id
1 'polypeptide(L)'
;MNFSYKILHFQINLLTILLIPVISLSLGSCSMGMTNPDSYQRNHDVYAVDFNPHNLTELEIFKMDEGDWVKYETVKNGQSDRYSIEVKDGFLTVTSHKNKMDVPTYQTWLDYARQELGYSVEDEYDIFTTIEEGYIYEIDLEEHPLIEGIKHRILMYDQK
;
A
#
# COMPACT_ATOMS: atom_id res chain seq x y z
N MET A 1 -58.05 -29.06 49.59
CA MET A 1 -57.67 -29.94 48.45
C MET A 1 -58.13 -29.25 47.17
N ASN A 2 -57.34 -28.91 46.16
CA ASN A 2 -55.91 -29.08 45.92
C ASN A 2 -55.43 -27.88 45.08
N PHE A 3 -54.60 -27.04 45.68
CA PHE A 3 -54.00 -25.84 45.08
C PHE A 3 -52.74 -26.18 44.24
N SER A 4 -52.60 -27.44 43.81
CA SER A 4 -51.36 -27.98 43.24
C SER A 4 -51.42 -28.28 41.74
N TYR A 5 -52.50 -27.94 41.03
CA TYR A 5 -52.58 -28.24 39.58
C TYR A 5 -52.17 -27.08 38.67
N LYS A 6 -52.01 -25.87 39.18
CA LYS A 6 -51.63 -24.68 38.37
C LYS A 6 -50.13 -24.35 38.39
N ILE A 7 -49.33 -25.01 39.22
CA ILE A 7 -47.88 -24.79 39.29
C ILE A 7 -47.12 -25.74 38.33
N LEU A 8 -47.75 -26.84 37.88
CA LEU A 8 -47.10 -27.84 37.02
C LEU A 8 -47.14 -27.51 35.52
N HIS A 9 -47.89 -26.49 35.09
CA HIS A 9 -47.91 -26.05 33.68
C HIS A 9 -47.07 -24.81 33.40
N PHE A 10 -46.40 -24.24 34.42
CA PHE A 10 -45.57 -23.05 34.27
C PHE A 10 -44.08 -23.37 34.06
N GLN A 11 -43.65 -24.62 34.28
CA GLN A 11 -42.22 -25.00 34.17
C GLN A 11 -41.86 -25.81 32.93
N ILE A 12 -42.79 -26.06 32.00
CA ILE A 12 -42.50 -26.81 30.76
C ILE A 12 -42.27 -25.87 29.55
N ASN A 13 -42.46 -24.56 29.71
CA ASN A 13 -42.22 -23.56 28.64
C ASN A 13 -40.89 -22.79 28.75
N LEU A 14 -40.06 -23.08 29.76
CA LEU A 14 -38.76 -22.40 29.91
C LEU A 14 -37.55 -23.27 29.54
N LEU A 15 -37.73 -24.60 29.41
CA LEU A 15 -36.62 -25.54 29.17
C LEU A 15 -36.51 -26.04 27.72
N THR A 16 -37.42 -25.64 26.84
CA THR A 16 -37.45 -26.04 25.42
C THR A 16 -37.04 -24.92 24.45
N ILE A 17 -36.50 -23.82 24.96
CA ILE A 17 -35.89 -22.74 24.15
C ILE A 17 -34.35 -22.90 24.07
N LEU A 18 -33.78 -23.92 24.72
CA LEU A 18 -32.34 -24.05 24.91
C LEU A 18 -31.81 -25.38 24.38
N LEU A 19 -32.17 -25.77 23.14
CA LEU A 19 -31.54 -26.93 22.49
C LEU A 19 -31.85 -27.08 20.99
N ILE A 20 -31.53 -26.08 20.16
CA ILE A 20 -31.27 -26.31 18.72
C ILE A 20 -30.24 -25.28 18.22
N PRO A 21 -28.91 -25.54 18.25
CA PRO A 21 -27.99 -24.93 17.31
C PRO A 21 -27.97 -25.83 16.07
N VAL A 22 -28.86 -25.56 15.12
CA VAL A 22 -28.90 -26.26 13.84
C VAL A 22 -28.51 -25.29 12.74
N ILE A 23 -27.62 -25.80 11.89
CA ILE A 23 -27.11 -25.27 10.63
C ILE A 23 -25.89 -24.36 10.78
N SER A 24 -24.74 -25.04 10.85
CA SER A 24 -23.70 -24.96 9.81
C SER A 24 -23.95 -23.92 8.71
N LEU A 25 -23.60 -22.66 8.97
CA LEU A 25 -23.08 -21.80 7.92
C LEU A 25 -21.56 -21.90 7.98
N SER A 26 -21.07 -22.99 7.39
CA SER A 26 -19.86 -22.94 6.61
C SER A 26 -20.06 -21.90 5.50
N LEU A 27 -19.80 -20.64 5.82
CA LEU A 27 -19.25 -19.72 4.85
C LEU A 27 -17.88 -19.45 5.40
N GLY A 28 -16.88 -19.90 4.64
CA GLY A 28 -15.49 -19.78 5.02
C GLY A 28 -15.22 -18.39 5.56
N SER A 29 -14.26 -18.32 6.46
CA SER A 29 -13.36 -17.20 6.55
C SER A 29 -12.93 -16.81 5.13
N CYS A 30 -13.76 -16.02 4.45
CA CYS A 30 -13.28 -14.91 3.68
C CYS A 30 -12.55 -14.08 4.73
N SER A 31 -11.27 -14.40 4.95
CA SER A 31 -10.29 -13.35 4.88
C SER A 31 -10.67 -12.57 3.63
N MET A 32 -11.48 -11.54 3.83
CA MET A 32 -11.53 -10.41 2.95
C MET A 32 -10.08 -9.95 2.99
N GLY A 33 -9.25 -10.58 2.14
CA GLY A 33 -7.97 -10.05 1.80
C GLY A 33 -8.33 -8.62 1.45
N MET A 34 -7.81 -7.69 2.25
CA MET A 34 -7.59 -6.36 1.75
C MET A 34 -6.93 -6.61 0.40
N THR A 35 -7.72 -6.47 -0.66
CA THR A 35 -7.19 -6.39 -2.00
C THR A 35 -6.45 -5.09 -1.89
N ASN A 36 -5.15 -5.19 -1.57
CA ASN A 36 -4.26 -4.07 -1.64
C ASN A 36 -4.54 -3.50 -3.04
N PRO A 37 -4.97 -2.24 -3.20
CA PRO A 37 -5.17 -1.70 -4.54
C PRO A 37 -3.86 -1.76 -5.37
N ASP A 38 -2.72 -2.00 -4.72
CA ASP A 38 -1.44 -2.34 -5.36
C ASP A 38 -1.32 -3.79 -5.84
N SER A 39 -2.26 -4.69 -5.50
CA SER A 39 -2.34 -6.05 -6.03
C SER A 39 -2.96 -6.04 -7.44
N TYR A 40 -2.36 -5.24 -8.32
CA TYR A 40 -2.40 -5.59 -9.72
C TYR A 40 -1.88 -7.02 -9.84
N GLN A 41 -2.66 -7.91 -10.44
CA GLN A 41 -2.26 -9.27 -10.81
C GLN A 41 -1.17 -9.23 -11.91
N ARG A 42 -0.03 -8.60 -11.63
CA ARG A 42 1.00 -8.28 -12.61
C ARG A 42 2.32 -8.97 -12.26
N ASN A 43 3.01 -9.37 -13.32
CA ASN A 43 4.32 -10.02 -13.31
C ASN A 43 5.42 -9.01 -12.95
N HIS A 44 5.27 -8.32 -11.80
CA HIS A 44 6.23 -7.33 -11.33
C HIS A 44 6.72 -7.63 -9.92
N ASP A 45 7.95 -7.20 -9.63
CA ASP A 45 8.46 -7.08 -8.26
C ASP A 45 8.27 -5.61 -7.83
N VAL A 46 7.74 -5.38 -6.63
CA VAL A 46 7.52 -4.02 -6.11
C VAL A 46 8.62 -3.67 -5.12
N TYR A 47 9.26 -2.53 -5.34
CA TYR A 47 10.28 -1.98 -4.45
C TYR A 47 9.84 -0.60 -3.94
N ALA A 48 10.17 -0.29 -2.69
CA ALA A 48 10.09 1.06 -2.16
C ALA A 48 11.51 1.64 -2.10
N VAL A 49 11.71 2.79 -2.73
CA VAL A 49 12.94 3.55 -2.70
C VAL A 49 12.72 4.75 -1.80
N ASP A 50 13.32 4.69 -0.62
CA ASP A 50 13.22 5.76 0.35
C ASP A 50 14.48 6.64 0.32
N PHE A 51 14.28 7.96 0.33
CA PHE A 51 15.35 8.95 0.26
C PHE A 51 15.06 10.17 1.13
N ASN A 52 16.12 10.91 1.49
CA ASN A 52 15.99 12.20 2.15
C ASN A 52 16.13 13.31 1.10
N PRO A 53 15.11 14.17 0.89
CA PRO A 53 15.14 15.23 -0.11
C PRO A 53 16.26 16.26 0.16
N HIS A 54 16.65 16.45 1.41
CA HIS A 54 17.74 17.35 1.79
C HIS A 54 19.12 16.69 1.74
N ASN A 55 19.17 15.36 1.62
CA ASN A 55 20.40 14.61 1.58
C ASN A 55 20.24 13.34 0.72
N LEU A 56 20.43 13.49 -0.58
CA LEU A 56 20.33 12.42 -1.56
C LEU A 56 21.57 11.51 -1.61
N THR A 57 22.40 11.45 -0.56
CA THR A 57 23.63 10.63 -0.58
C THR A 57 23.35 9.14 -0.55
N GLU A 58 22.25 8.72 0.08
CA GLU A 58 21.92 7.32 0.30
C GLU A 58 20.46 7.06 0.00
N LEU A 59 20.19 5.86 -0.55
CA LEU A 59 18.86 5.33 -0.79
C LEU A 59 18.69 4.09 0.09
N GLU A 60 17.53 3.96 0.74
CA GLU A 60 17.11 2.71 1.36
C GLU A 60 16.08 2.04 0.48
N ILE A 61 16.37 0.83 0.03
CA ILE A 61 15.51 0.07 -0.85
C ILE A 61 14.88 -1.06 -0.04
N PHE A 62 13.56 -1.17 -0.14
CA PHE A 62 12.78 -2.25 0.44
C PHE A 62 12.11 -3.03 -0.69
N LYS A 63 11.92 -4.33 -0.49
CA LYS A 63 11.13 -5.17 -1.38
C LYS A 63 9.81 -5.53 -0.71
N MET A 64 8.71 -5.47 -1.45
CA MET A 64 7.44 -6.00 -1.00
C MET A 64 7.52 -7.53 -0.96
N ASP A 65 7.22 -8.13 0.19
CA ASP A 65 7.15 -9.57 0.39
C ASP A 65 5.90 -9.92 1.20
N GLU A 66 4.95 -10.62 0.57
CA GLU A 66 3.68 -11.04 1.17
C GLU A 66 2.87 -9.94 1.92
N GLY A 67 3.02 -8.67 1.52
CA GLY A 67 2.35 -7.52 2.13
C GLY A 67 3.21 -6.72 3.11
N ASP A 68 4.42 -7.21 3.41
CA ASP A 68 5.39 -6.55 4.27
C ASP A 68 6.53 -5.91 3.48
N TRP A 69 7.00 -4.75 3.93
CA TRP A 69 8.19 -4.10 3.39
C TRP A 69 9.44 -4.66 4.05
N VAL A 70 10.18 -5.51 3.33
CA VAL A 70 11.43 -6.11 3.81
C VAL A 70 12.61 -5.29 3.31
N LYS A 71 13.50 -4.86 4.21
CA LYS A 71 14.72 -4.13 3.82
C LYS A 71 15.55 -4.97 2.86
N TYR A 72 15.79 -4.46 1.67
CA TYR A 72 16.55 -5.12 0.62
C TYR A 72 18.01 -4.68 0.66
N GLU A 73 18.27 -3.37 0.62
CA GLU A 73 19.61 -2.80 0.71
C GLU A 73 19.60 -1.32 1.14
N THR A 74 20.77 -0.83 1.56
CA THR A 74 21.06 0.61 1.67
C THR A 74 22.30 0.88 0.83
N VAL A 75 22.21 1.82 -0.10
CA VAL A 75 23.25 2.07 -1.10
C VAL A 75 23.48 3.56 -1.27
N LYS A 76 24.69 3.94 -1.69
CA LYS A 76 24.95 5.31 -2.11
C LYS A 76 24.18 5.59 -3.39
N ASN A 77 23.54 6.75 -3.44
CA ASN A 77 22.82 7.18 -4.63
C ASN A 77 23.78 7.33 -5.82
N GLY A 78 23.33 6.95 -7.02
CA GLY A 78 24.16 6.86 -8.23
C GLY A 78 25.15 5.67 -8.24
N GLN A 79 25.21 4.88 -7.18
CA GLN A 79 25.99 3.63 -7.10
C GLN A 79 25.12 2.40 -6.83
N SER A 80 23.79 2.55 -6.84
CA SER A 80 22.88 1.42 -6.83
C SER A 80 22.91 0.71 -8.18
N ASP A 81 22.90 -0.62 -8.18
CA ASP A 81 22.68 -1.41 -9.39
C ASP A 81 21.24 -1.34 -9.89
N ARG A 82 20.31 -0.78 -9.10
CA ARG A 82 18.87 -0.77 -9.40
C ARG A 82 18.35 0.62 -9.72
N TYR A 83 18.53 1.57 -8.81
CA TYR A 83 17.87 2.86 -8.93
C TYR A 83 18.74 4.04 -8.53
N SER A 84 18.55 5.16 -9.20
CA SER A 84 19.08 6.45 -8.75
C SER A 84 17.97 7.50 -8.75
N ILE A 85 18.16 8.50 -7.89
CA ILE A 85 17.29 9.67 -7.80
C ILE A 85 18.14 10.91 -7.98
N GLU A 86 17.75 11.80 -8.87
CA GLU A 86 18.35 13.11 -9.04
C GLU A 86 17.31 14.17 -8.72
N VAL A 87 17.71 15.23 -8.01
CA VAL A 87 16.90 16.45 -7.87
C VAL A 87 17.72 17.60 -8.42
N LYS A 88 17.27 18.15 -9.54
CA LYS A 88 18.03 19.16 -10.29
C LYS A 88 17.09 20.00 -11.14
N ASP A 89 17.40 21.29 -11.24
CA ASP A 89 16.70 22.25 -12.12
C ASP A 89 15.17 22.29 -11.93
N GLY A 90 14.69 22.03 -10.71
CA GLY A 90 13.25 22.01 -10.38
C GLY A 90 12.56 20.68 -10.64
N PHE A 91 13.30 19.63 -11.00
CA PHE A 91 12.76 18.30 -11.27
C PHE A 91 13.30 17.26 -10.30
N LEU A 92 12.48 16.25 -10.00
CA LEU A 92 12.92 14.99 -9.40
C LEU A 92 12.87 13.90 -10.46
N THR A 93 14.03 13.36 -10.82
CA THR A 93 14.18 12.30 -11.81
C THR A 93 14.49 10.99 -11.11
N VAL A 94 13.79 9.91 -11.48
CA VAL A 94 14.06 8.55 -11.02
C VAL A 94 14.48 7.70 -12.20
N THR A 95 15.59 6.99 -12.05
CA THR A 95 16.15 6.11 -13.08
C THR A 95 16.20 4.68 -12.59
N SER A 96 15.80 3.73 -13.43
CA SER A 96 16.08 2.31 -13.28
C SER A 96 17.28 1.90 -14.13
N HIS A 97 18.19 1.13 -13.54
CA HIS A 97 19.43 0.67 -14.16
C HIS A 97 19.39 -0.81 -14.57
N LYS A 98 18.42 -1.57 -14.04
CA LYS A 98 18.42 -3.04 -14.15
C LYS A 98 17.28 -3.57 -14.98
N ASN A 99 16.05 -3.32 -14.53
CA ASN A 99 14.84 -3.85 -15.13
C ASN A 99 14.01 -2.70 -15.69
N LYS A 100 13.20 -2.99 -16.71
CA LYS A 100 12.11 -2.08 -17.07
C LYS A 100 11.14 -1.96 -15.92
N MET A 101 10.53 -0.80 -15.75
CA MET A 101 9.50 -0.56 -14.74
C MET A 101 8.23 0.01 -15.36
N ASP A 102 7.08 -0.33 -14.79
CA ASP A 102 5.87 0.46 -15.00
C ASP A 102 6.07 1.88 -14.42
N VAL A 103 5.13 2.79 -14.68
CA VAL A 103 5.17 4.15 -14.13
C VAL A 103 5.27 4.09 -12.58
N PRO A 104 6.25 4.76 -11.95
CA PRO A 104 6.40 4.76 -10.50
C PRO A 104 5.26 5.49 -9.78
N THR A 105 5.14 5.28 -8.46
CA THR A 105 4.20 6.02 -7.61
C THR A 105 4.95 6.83 -6.56
N TYR A 106 4.71 8.13 -6.47
CA TYR A 106 5.29 8.96 -5.41
C TYR A 106 4.43 8.93 -4.16
N GLN A 107 4.62 7.87 -3.35
CA GLN A 107 3.77 7.61 -2.18
C GLN A 107 3.68 8.79 -1.21
N THR A 108 4.81 9.44 -0.91
CA THR A 108 4.83 10.57 0.04
C THR A 108 4.01 11.76 -0.42
N TRP A 109 4.07 12.09 -1.72
CA TRP A 109 3.24 13.17 -2.26
C TRP A 109 1.77 12.77 -2.26
N LEU A 110 1.46 11.53 -2.63
CA LEU A 110 0.09 11.02 -2.67
C LEU A 110 -0.57 11.07 -1.29
N ASP A 111 0.17 10.67 -0.26
CA ASP A 111 -0.29 10.73 1.13
C ASP A 111 -0.55 12.18 1.56
N TYR A 112 0.36 13.10 1.22
CA TYR A 112 0.19 14.54 1.46
C TYR A 112 -1.03 15.10 0.73
N ALA A 113 -1.22 14.80 -0.55
CA ALA A 113 -2.33 15.30 -1.35
C ALA A 113 -3.69 14.84 -0.80
N ARG A 114 -3.77 13.61 -0.32
CA ARG A 114 -4.98 13.08 0.35
C ARG A 114 -5.24 13.78 1.68
N GLN A 115 -4.20 13.97 2.47
CA GLN A 115 -4.35 14.53 3.81
C GLN A 115 -4.64 16.05 3.79
N GLU A 116 -3.95 16.79 2.93
CA GLU A 116 -3.91 18.26 2.99
C GLU A 116 -4.63 18.92 1.80
N LEU A 117 -4.74 18.25 0.65
CA LEU A 117 -5.35 18.81 -0.57
C LEU A 117 -6.72 18.21 -0.89
N GLY A 118 -7.19 17.22 -0.12
CA GLY A 118 -8.53 16.64 -0.23
C GLY A 118 -8.71 15.65 -1.37
N TYR A 119 -7.62 15.09 -1.89
CA TYR A 119 -7.69 14.05 -2.92
C TYR A 119 -8.27 12.74 -2.35
N SER A 120 -9.02 12.01 -3.18
CA SER A 120 -9.73 10.77 -2.91
C SER A 120 -9.07 9.57 -3.59
N VAL A 121 -9.22 8.35 -3.06
CA VAL A 121 -8.52 7.16 -3.59
C VAL A 121 -8.80 6.92 -5.08
N GLU A 122 -9.94 7.40 -5.56
CA GLU A 122 -10.45 7.29 -6.92
C GLU A 122 -9.84 8.30 -7.92
N ASP A 123 -9.13 9.33 -7.44
CA ASP A 123 -8.49 10.31 -8.32
C ASP A 123 -7.32 9.67 -9.10
N GLU A 124 -7.03 10.20 -10.29
CA GLU A 124 -5.85 9.81 -11.07
C GLU A 124 -4.64 10.62 -10.59
N TYR A 125 -3.54 9.92 -10.28
CA TYR A 125 -2.38 10.49 -9.59
C TYR A 125 -1.06 10.24 -10.31
N ASP A 126 -1.13 9.99 -11.62
CA ASP A 126 0.09 9.87 -12.40
C ASP A 126 0.72 11.27 -12.56
N ILE A 127 1.62 11.59 -11.64
CA ILE A 127 2.39 12.84 -11.61
C ILE A 127 3.75 12.70 -12.31
N PHE A 128 4.07 11.49 -12.79
CA PHE A 128 5.35 11.22 -13.45
C PHE A 128 5.22 11.44 -14.95
N THR A 129 6.09 12.29 -15.48
CA THR A 129 6.33 12.37 -16.91
C THR A 129 7.34 11.31 -17.34
N THR A 130 7.04 10.59 -18.42
CA THR A 130 7.98 9.61 -18.99
C THR A 130 9.06 10.33 -19.80
N ILE A 131 10.32 10.16 -19.41
CA ILE A 131 11.48 10.63 -20.17
C ILE A 131 12.02 9.52 -21.07
N GLU A 132 12.15 8.32 -20.53
CA GLU A 132 12.47 7.10 -21.26
C GLU A 132 11.56 5.97 -20.78
N GLU A 133 10.72 5.45 -21.69
CA GLU A 133 9.73 4.43 -21.38
C GLU A 133 10.38 3.20 -20.73
N GLY A 134 9.94 2.90 -19.51
CA GLY A 134 10.43 1.77 -18.74
C GLY A 134 11.68 2.05 -17.91
N TYR A 135 12.33 3.20 -18.04
CA TYR A 135 13.64 3.43 -17.40
C TYR A 135 13.79 4.77 -16.70
N ILE A 136 13.23 5.86 -17.23
CA ILE A 136 13.44 7.20 -16.68
C ILE A 136 12.11 7.93 -16.61
N TYR A 137 11.75 8.35 -15.40
CA TYR A 137 10.55 9.14 -15.12
C TYR A 137 10.92 10.36 -14.29
N GLU A 138 10.14 11.42 -14.43
CA GLU A 138 10.43 12.71 -13.82
C GLU A 138 9.17 13.37 -13.26
N ILE A 139 9.33 14.12 -12.17
CA ILE A 139 8.29 14.95 -11.55
C ILE A 139 8.73 16.41 -11.63
N ASP A 140 7.81 17.27 -12.05
CA ASP A 140 7.95 18.73 -11.90
C ASP A 140 7.69 19.13 -10.44
N LEU A 141 8.71 19.67 -9.77
CA LEU A 141 8.65 20.06 -8.36
C LEU A 141 8.04 21.45 -8.14
N GLU A 142 7.77 22.23 -9.20
CA GLU A 142 6.95 23.43 -9.10
C GLU A 142 5.48 23.06 -8.89
N GLU A 143 5.00 22.02 -9.59
CA GLU A 143 3.64 21.49 -9.44
C GLU A 143 3.50 20.54 -8.25
N HIS A 144 4.51 19.68 -8.03
CA HIS A 144 4.48 18.61 -7.03
C HIS A 144 5.70 18.72 -6.10
N PRO A 145 5.71 19.69 -5.18
CA PRO A 145 6.88 19.99 -4.37
C PRO A 145 7.24 18.85 -3.41
N LEU A 146 8.52 18.81 -3.01
CA LEU A 146 9.00 17.96 -1.92
C LEU A 146 8.36 18.40 -0.60
N ILE A 147 8.10 17.43 0.29
CA ILE A 147 7.38 17.63 1.54
C ILE A 147 8.41 17.73 2.66
N GLU A 148 8.51 18.92 3.24
CA GLU A 148 9.52 19.24 4.25
C GLU A 148 9.41 18.35 5.51
N GLY A 149 10.56 17.95 6.06
CA GLY A 149 10.65 17.27 7.35
C GLY A 149 10.29 15.78 7.35
N ILE A 150 10.07 15.16 6.19
CA ILE A 150 9.71 13.74 6.07
C ILE A 150 10.69 13.02 5.14
N LYS A 151 10.92 11.73 5.40
CA LYS A 151 11.63 10.85 4.46
C LYS A 151 10.69 10.48 3.33
N HIS A 152 11.14 10.64 2.10
CA HIS A 152 10.32 10.40 0.93
C HIS A 152 10.41 8.95 0.47
N ARG A 153 9.33 8.46 -0.12
CA ARG A 153 9.18 7.10 -0.66
C ARG A 153 8.60 7.14 -2.07
N ILE A 154 9.28 6.47 -3.00
CA ILE A 154 8.77 6.19 -4.34
C ILE A 154 8.61 4.67 -4.49
N LEU A 155 7.47 4.22 -4.99
CA LEU A 155 7.22 2.82 -5.31
C LEU A 155 7.61 2.56 -6.77
N MET A 156 8.44 1.54 -6.95
CA MET A 156 8.99 1.10 -8.23
C MET A 156 8.42 -0.27 -8.56
N TYR A 157 7.86 -0.42 -9.77
CA TYR A 157 7.21 -1.65 -10.21
C TYR A 157 8.05 -2.31 -11.30
N ASP A 158 9.05 -3.11 -10.90
CA ASP A 158 9.99 -3.80 -11.80
C ASP A 158 9.26 -4.89 -12.60
N GLN A 159 9.29 -4.80 -13.93
CA GLN A 159 8.83 -5.86 -14.83
C GLN A 159 9.80 -7.05 -14.80
N LYS A 160 9.26 -8.26 -14.73
CA LYS A 160 10.04 -9.53 -14.77
C LYS A 160 10.41 -9.97 -16.18
#